data_AF-A0A967WY97-F1
#
_entry.id   AF-A0A967WY97-F1
#
_cell.length_a   1.000
_cell.length_b   1.000
_cell.length_c   1.000
_cell.angle_alpha   90.00
_cell.angle_beta   90.00
_cell.angle_gamma   90.00
#
_symmetry.space_group_name_H-M   'P 1'
#
loop_
_entity.id
_entity.type
_entity.pdbx_description
1 polymer ?
#
loop_
_entity_poly.entity_id
_entity_poly.type
_entity_poly.pdbx_seq_one_letter_code
_entity_poly.pdbx_strand_id
1 'polypeptide(L)' 'MTKIDFKKQLRHLYQPSAKNFAVVDVPPMQFLMIDGHGDPNTAQEYKDAIEALYAVAYKIKFTSK' A
#
# COMPACT_ATOMS: atom_id res chain seq x y z
N MET A 1 -11.55 -17.32 6.46
CA MET A 1 -10.40 -16.45 6.84
C MET A 1 -10.93 -15.16 7.42
N THR A 2 -10.41 -14.66 8.54
CA THR A 2 -10.82 -13.36 9.10
C THR A 2 -10.32 -12.24 8.19
N LYS A 3 -11.20 -11.32 7.81
CA LYS A 3 -10.82 -10.16 6.98
C LYS A 3 -9.78 -9.31 7.73
N ILE A 4 -8.60 -9.14 7.13
CA ILE A 4 -7.55 -8.26 7.67
C ILE A 4 -7.84 -6.82 7.24
N ASP A 5 -7.80 -5.91 8.21
CA ASP A 5 -7.89 -4.46 8.01
C ASP A 5 -6.62 -3.83 8.61
N PHE A 6 -5.61 -3.61 7.77
CA PHE A 6 -4.31 -3.10 8.21
C PHE A 6 -4.42 -1.71 8.85
N LYS A 7 -5.35 -0.85 8.40
CA LYS A 7 -5.55 0.48 8.99
C LYS A 7 -6.04 0.38 10.43
N LYS A 8 -6.84 -0.64 10.76
CA LYS A 8 -7.33 -0.88 12.12
C LYS A 8 -6.33 -1.66 12.99
N GLN A 9 -5.67 -2.67 12.43
CA GLN A 9 -4.75 -3.53 13.18
C GLN A 9 -3.39 -2.86 13.42
N LEU A 10 -2.93 -2.02 12.48
CA LEU A 10 -1.64 -1.31 12.53
C LEU A 10 -1.86 0.21 12.57
N ARG A 11 -2.80 0.70 13.40
CA ARG A 11 -3.15 2.14 13.49
C ARG A 11 -1.94 3.05 13.70
N HIS A 12 -0.95 2.60 14.46
CA HIS A 12 0.28 3.34 14.71
C HIS A 12 1.10 3.63 13.43
N LEU A 13 0.94 2.83 12.36
CA LEU A 13 1.59 3.05 11.07
C LEU A 13 0.72 3.84 10.09
N TYR A 14 -0.61 3.71 10.18
CA TYR A 14 -1.55 4.27 9.18
C TYR A 14 -2.35 5.49 9.64
N GLN A 15 -2.30 5.83 10.93
CA GLN A 15 -3.00 6.97 11.52
C GLN A 15 -2.10 7.69 12.53
N PRO A 16 -0.97 8.27 12.09
CA PRO A 16 -0.09 9.04 12.96
C PRO A 16 -0.76 10.33 13.46
N SER A 17 -0.27 10.86 14.59
CA SER A 17 -0.70 12.17 15.07
C SER A 17 -0.15 13.27 14.19
N ALA A 18 -1.00 14.23 13.79
CA ALA A 18 -0.55 15.44 13.09
C ALA A 18 0.23 16.42 14.01
N LYS A 19 0.21 16.20 15.33
CA LYS A 19 0.80 17.13 16.31
C LYS A 19 2.15 16.69 16.83
N ASN A 20 2.41 15.38 16.85
CA ASN A 20 3.54 14.79 17.54
C ASN A 20 4.25 13.80 16.62
N PHE A 21 5.58 13.79 16.70
CA PHE A 21 6.39 12.73 16.12
C PHE A 21 6.36 11.47 16.99
N ALA A 22 6.48 10.32 16.35
CA ALA A 22 6.61 9.03 17.02
C ALA A 22 7.63 8.17 16.28
N VAL A 23 8.47 7.48 17.03
CA VAL A 23 9.29 6.37 16.50
C VAL A 23 8.40 5.14 16.43
N VAL A 24 8.45 4.42 15.32
CA VAL A 24 7.63 3.22 15.09
C VAL A 24 8.50 2.10 14.55
N ASP A 25 8.20 0.87 14.95
CA ASP A 25 8.77 -0.33 14.38
C ASP A 25 7.83 -0.87 13.30
N VAL A 26 8.34 -0.96 12.08
CA VAL A 26 7.57 -1.51 10.95
C VAL A 26 7.94 -2.98 10.81
N PRO A 27 7.00 -3.93 11.03
CA PRO A 27 7.30 -5.34 10.84
C PRO A 27 7.56 -5.66 9.37
N PRO A 28 8.18 -6.81 9.04
CA PRO A 28 8.24 -7.30 7.67
C PRO A 28 6.82 -7.47 7.09
N MET A 29 6.62 -6.97 5.87
CA MET A 29 5.32 -6.96 5.19
C MET A 29 5.48 -7.38 3.73
N GLN A 30 4.39 -7.89 3.16
CA GLN A 30 4.34 -8.32 1.76
C GLN A 30 3.65 -7.25 0.92
N PHE A 31 4.27 -6.87 -0.19
CA PHE A 31 3.78 -5.83 -1.08
C PHE A 31 3.84 -6.27 -2.54
N LEU A 32 2.88 -5.78 -3.32
CA LEU A 32 3.03 -5.70 -4.77
C LEU A 32 3.76 -4.41 -5.08
N MET A 33 4.81 -4.49 -5.88
CA MET A 33 5.68 -3.35 -6.18
C MET A 33 6.08 -3.38 -7.66
N ILE A 34 6.23 -2.19 -8.23
CA ILE A 34 6.79 -1.97 -9.57
C ILE A 34 7.81 -0.83 -9.40
N ASP A 35 9.06 -1.10 -9.77
CA ASP A 35 10.09 -0.07 -9.81
C ASP A 35 9.83 0.89 -10.97
N GLY A 36 10.11 2.17 -10.76
CA GLY A 36 9.90 3.20 -11.77
C GLY A 36 10.73 4.45 -11.49
N HIS A 37 10.72 5.38 -12.43
CA HIS A 37 11.45 6.64 -12.32
C HIS A 37 10.67 7.80 -12.96
N GLY A 38 11.10 9.04 -12.68
CA GLY A 38 10.51 10.25 -13.25
C GLY A 38 9.45 10.91 -12.37
N ASP A 39 8.82 11.96 -12.88
CA ASP A 39 7.78 12.71 -12.17
C ASP A 39 6.43 11.99 -12.30
N PRO A 40 5.82 11.54 -11.19
CA PRO A 40 4.55 10.81 -11.21
C PRO A 40 3.37 11.63 -11.78
N ASN A 41 3.49 12.97 -11.84
CA ASN A 41 2.44 13.82 -12.38
C ASN A 41 2.41 13.84 -13.92
N THR A 42 3.51 13.49 -14.56
CA THR A 42 3.69 13.62 -16.02
C THR A 42 4.03 12.29 -16.70
N ALA A 43 4.71 11.37 -16.01
CA ALA A 43 5.07 10.07 -16.56
C ALA A 43 3.85 9.17 -16.73
N GLN A 44 3.59 8.72 -17.96
CA GLN A 44 2.54 7.75 -18.24
C GLN A 44 2.81 6.40 -17.56
N GLU A 45 4.09 6.01 -17.46
CA GLU A 45 4.53 4.77 -16.81
C GLU A 45 4.09 4.67 -15.35
N TYR A 46 4.05 5.80 -14.62
CA TYR A 46 3.53 5.81 -13.24
C TYR A 46 2.03 5.48 -13.21
N LYS A 47 1.25 6.04 -14.13
CA LYS A 47 -0.20 5.76 -14.21
C LYS A 47 -0.45 4.29 -14.55
N ASP A 48 0.27 3.77 -15.54
CA ASP A 48 0.17 2.39 -15.98
C ASP A 48 0.58 1.41 -14.87
N ALA A 49 1.63 1.73 -14.12
CA ALA A 49 2.07 0.93 -12.98
C ALA A 49 1.01 0.89 -11.88
N ILE A 50 0.40 2.02 -11.54
CA ILE A 50 -0.69 2.08 -10.56
C ILE A 50 -1.90 1.25 -11.03
N GLU A 51 -2.30 1.38 -12.29
CA GLU A 51 -3.41 0.61 -12.86
C GLU A 51 -3.15 -0.91 -12.76
N ALA A 52 -1.95 -1.34 -13.15
CA ALA A 52 -1.53 -2.74 -13.05
C ALA A 52 -1.55 -3.26 -11.61
N LEU A 53 -1.00 -2.49 -10.66
CA LEU A 53 -0.98 -2.84 -9.23
C LEU A 53 -2.40 -3.00 -8.68
N TYR A 54 -3.33 -2.11 -9.02
CA TYR A 54 -4.72 -2.21 -8.61
C TYR A 54 -5.42 -3.42 -9.23
N ALA A 55 -5.26 -3.66 -10.53
CA ALA A 55 -5.85 -4.80 -11.22
C ALA A 55 -5.43 -6.14 -10.57
N VAL A 56 -4.13 -6.30 -10.28
CA VAL A 56 -3.58 -7.50 -9.63
C VAL A 56 -4.07 -7.62 -8.18
N ALA A 57 -4.02 -6.52 -7.40
CA ALA A 57 -4.45 -6.53 -6.00
C ALA A 57 -5.92 -6.93 -5.83
N TYR A 58 -6.80 -6.44 -6.71
CA TYR A 58 -8.21 -6.80 -6.69
C TYR A 58 -8.42 -8.28 -7.03
N LYS A 59 -7.71 -8.80 -8.03
CA LYS A 59 -7.77 -10.22 -8.38
C LYS A 59 -7.35 -11.09 -7.20
N ILE A 60 -6.21 -10.80 -6.58
CA ILE A 60 -5.71 -11.52 -5.38
C ILE A 60 -6.74 -11.47 -4.25
N LYS A 61 -7.31 -10.30 -3.95
CA LYS A 61 -8.32 -10.13 -2.90
C LYS A 61 -9.53 -11.04 -3.09
N PHE A 62 -9.99 -11.21 -4.34
CA PHE A 62 -11.13 -12.07 -4.62
C PHE A 62 -10.76 -13.56 -4.66
N THR A 63 -9.54 -13.90 -5.08
CA THR A 63 -9.03 -15.28 -5.04
C THR A 63 -8.71 -15.75 -3.61
N SER A 64 -8.34 -14.84 -2.72
CA SER A 64 -7.98 -15.15 -1.31
C SER A 64 -9.18 -15.24 -0.35
N LYS A 65 -10.41 -15.24 -0.86
CA LYS A 65 -11.62 -15.39 -0.04
C LYS A 65 -11.84 -16.83 0.41
#